data_AF-A0A2T7PLQ6-F1
#
_entry.id   AF-A0A2T7PLQ6-F1
#
_cell.length_a   1.000
_cell.length_b   1.000
_cell.length_c   1.000
_cell.angle_alpha   90.00
_cell.angle_beta   90.00
_cell.angle_gamma   90.00
#
_symmetry.space_group_name_H-M   'P 1'
#
loop_
_entity.id
_entity.type
_entity.pdbx_description
1 polymer ?
#
loop_
_entity_poly.entity_id
_entity_poly.type
_entity_poly.pdbx_seq_one_letter_code
_entity_poly.pdbx_strand_id
1 'polypeptide(L)'
;MDNGNVCLEFVKNKGKEQRVVEVFSISSDGQQVTVFHPGDRGRGVAVSDCPPSPLSACKTFTFQSLPGKYFKKYQYAARFIDLVRSKTPKVTMYTEKAKCMLMENSQPADFEATFYEGAKVSFSQRGICILEKEGTSLMLDSVKSSLHLNQDTRELVDYSEKCRQQCMQLEAVISAVQSNGILKNQLLPVIVGRRYPSFRRPSVHSQKASSIQSSASEEMHSSNDNHPPKVISAESPATVPCLDNTLMSTITATSISSKTSSTFTAATHEVIHPFFVENIGWASMLANGEIWVKFNDGTQLGVGFSATTLTYIDAANNVTKYQNNQLPPEVKEKLEKVTLVVEHLRGAKSSAASSISRDTQTFQHPYHSQVAVAEMCAELSSLHYYHG
;
A
#
# COMPACT_ATOMS: atom_id res chain seq x y z
N MET A 1 19.01 -9.83 1.20
CA MET A 1 19.71 -11.12 1.42
C MET A 1 19.49 -11.55 2.86
N ASP A 2 19.70 -12.82 3.19
CA ASP A 2 19.41 -13.36 4.54
C ASP A 2 20.23 -12.69 5.66
N ASN A 3 21.41 -12.16 5.32
CA ASN A 3 22.27 -11.41 6.23
C ASN A 3 21.89 -9.92 6.36
N GLY A 4 20.77 -9.48 5.77
CA GLY A 4 20.34 -8.08 5.77
C GLY A 4 21.03 -7.19 4.73
N ASN A 5 22.01 -7.71 3.97
CA ASN A 5 22.63 -6.94 2.91
C ASN A 5 21.67 -6.73 1.73
N VAL A 6 21.86 -5.61 1.04
CA VAL A 6 21.11 -5.24 -0.16
C VAL A 6 21.99 -5.45 -1.39
N CYS A 7 21.49 -6.18 -2.38
CA CYS A 7 22.19 -6.47 -3.62
C CYS A 7 21.44 -5.83 -4.79
N LEU A 8 22.12 -5.00 -5.59
CA LEU A 8 21.61 -4.50 -6.86
C LEU A 8 22.38 -5.15 -8.01
N GLU A 9 21.64 -5.72 -8.95
CA GLU A 9 22.17 -6.35 -10.16
C GLU A 9 21.87 -5.46 -11.37
N PHE A 10 22.92 -4.95 -12.02
CA PHE A 10 22.77 -4.13 -13.21
C PHE A 10 22.85 -5.02 -14.45
N VAL A 11 21.75 -5.07 -15.18
CA VAL A 11 21.56 -5.93 -16.34
C VAL A 11 21.75 -5.14 -17.64
N LYS A 12 22.38 -5.77 -18.63
CA LYS A 12 22.44 -5.28 -20.01
C LYS A 12 21.97 -6.35 -20.99
N ASN A 13 21.32 -5.93 -22.06
CA ASN A 13 20.97 -6.80 -23.18
C ASN A 13 22.23 -7.06 -24.02
N LYS A 14 22.51 -8.34 -24.30
CA LYS A 14 23.55 -8.78 -25.22
C LYS A 14 22.92 -9.71 -26.26
N GLY A 15 22.49 -9.14 -27.39
CA GLY A 15 21.66 -9.85 -28.36
C GLY A 15 20.27 -10.10 -27.78
N LYS A 16 19.84 -11.37 -27.74
CA LYS A 16 18.53 -11.79 -27.19
C LYS A 16 18.57 -12.16 -25.70
N GLU A 17 19.74 -12.09 -25.06
CA GLU A 17 19.94 -12.52 -23.68
C GLU A 17 20.20 -11.31 -22.76
N GLN A 18 19.59 -11.33 -21.57
CA GLN A 18 19.89 -10.40 -20.49
C GLN A 18 21.05 -10.93 -19.64
N ARG A 19 22.02 -10.06 -19.35
CA ARG A 19 23.19 -10.42 -18.56
C ARG A 19 23.46 -9.42 -17.45
N VAL A 20 23.73 -9.91 -16.25
CA VAL A 20 24.22 -9.11 -15.12
C VAL A 20 25.66 -8.74 -15.42
N VAL A 21 25.94 -7.44 -15.56
CA VAL A 21 27.28 -6.93 -15.93
C VAL A 21 28.01 -6.27 -14.76
N GLU A 22 27.28 -5.90 -13.72
CA GLU A 22 27.80 -5.24 -12.53
C GLU A 22 26.89 -5.55 -11.35
N VAL A 23 27.49 -5.82 -10.21
CA VAL A 23 26.80 -6.05 -8.94
C VAL A 23 27.26 -5.02 -7.93
N PHE A 24 26.29 -4.52 -7.17
CA PHE A 24 26.47 -3.50 -6.16
C PHE A 24 25.84 -4.00 -4.86
N SER A 25 26.67 -4.50 -3.95
CA SER A 25 26.24 -5.02 -2.65
C SER A 25 26.48 -3.96 -1.57
N ILE A 26 25.48 -3.72 -0.72
CA ILE A 26 25.52 -2.77 0.38
C ILE A 26 25.32 -3.53 1.68
N SER A 27 26.15 -3.27 2.68
CA SER A 27 26.00 -3.86 4.02
C SER A 27 24.68 -3.44 4.66
N SER A 28 24.20 -4.26 5.61
CA SER A 28 22.94 -4.01 6.33
C SER A 28 22.89 -2.67 7.07
N ASP A 29 24.03 -2.14 7.50
CA ASP A 29 24.17 -0.81 8.12
C ASP A 29 24.27 0.35 7.11
N GLY A 30 24.34 0.05 5.81
CA GLY A 30 24.52 1.03 4.74
C GLY A 30 25.96 1.58 4.59
N GLN A 31 26.89 1.16 5.44
CA GLN A 31 28.20 1.83 5.55
C GLN A 31 29.26 1.30 4.61
N GLN A 32 29.12 0.07 4.10
CA GLN A 32 30.04 -0.54 3.17
C GLN A 32 29.34 -0.90 1.86
N VAL A 33 30.03 -0.61 0.76
CA VAL A 33 29.56 -0.86 -0.59
C VAL A 33 30.62 -1.67 -1.32
N THR A 34 30.27 -2.86 -1.78
CA THR A 34 31.13 -3.73 -2.59
C THR A 34 30.62 -3.77 -4.03
N VAL A 35 31.51 -3.44 -4.98
CA VAL A 35 31.20 -3.41 -6.41
C VAL A 35 32.10 -4.39 -7.15
N PHE A 36 31.50 -5.22 -7.99
CA PHE A 36 32.24 -6.13 -8.87
C PHE A 36 31.51 -6.35 -10.20
N HIS A 37 32.22 -6.90 -11.18
CA HIS A 37 31.71 -7.15 -12.52
C HIS A 37 31.79 -8.66 -12.78
N PRO A 38 30.67 -9.39 -12.73
CA PRO A 38 30.69 -10.84 -12.88
C PRO A 38 31.02 -11.25 -14.33
N GLY A 39 31.56 -12.46 -14.45
CA GLY A 39 31.99 -13.05 -15.72
C GLY A 39 33.32 -12.52 -16.24
N ASP A 40 33.90 -13.23 -17.21
CA ASP A 40 35.20 -12.85 -17.75
C ASP A 40 35.15 -11.51 -18.48
N ARG A 41 36.13 -10.64 -18.19
CA ARG A 41 36.38 -9.38 -18.91
C ARG A 41 35.10 -8.52 -19.08
N GLY A 42 34.19 -8.54 -18.11
CA GLY A 42 32.96 -7.73 -18.14
C GLY A 42 31.90 -8.21 -19.14
N ARG A 43 31.97 -9.48 -19.60
CA ARG A 43 30.94 -10.08 -20.46
C ARG A 43 29.61 -10.30 -19.76
N GLY A 44 29.60 -10.22 -18.43
CA GLY A 44 28.44 -10.51 -17.60
C GLY A 44 28.08 -11.99 -17.56
N VAL A 45 27.21 -12.33 -16.61
CA VAL A 45 26.64 -13.67 -16.42
C VAL A 45 25.14 -13.62 -16.69
N ALA A 46 24.53 -14.77 -16.98
CA ALA A 46 23.08 -14.86 -17.16
C ALA A 46 22.36 -14.42 -15.87
N VAL A 47 21.19 -13.78 -16.00
CA VAL A 47 20.33 -13.45 -14.87
C VAL A 47 19.82 -14.75 -14.23
N SER A 48 19.78 -14.79 -12.90
CA SER A 48 19.38 -15.94 -12.10
C SER A 48 18.60 -15.47 -10.87
N ASP A 49 17.95 -16.38 -10.15
CA ASP A 49 17.25 -16.08 -8.89
C ASP A 49 18.21 -15.74 -7.73
N CYS A 50 19.47 -16.17 -7.85
CA CYS A 50 20.52 -15.88 -6.88
C CYS A 50 21.55 -14.89 -7.47
N PRO A 51 21.96 -13.87 -6.70
CA PRO A 51 22.98 -12.93 -7.16
C PRO A 51 24.32 -13.65 -7.40
N PRO A 52 25.08 -13.26 -8.43
CA PRO A 52 26.32 -13.96 -8.74
C PRO A 52 27.37 -13.71 -7.66
N SER A 53 28.17 -14.72 -7.36
CA SER A 53 29.27 -14.59 -6.40
C SER A 53 30.45 -13.82 -7.02
N PRO A 54 31.21 -13.06 -6.23
CA PRO A 54 32.40 -12.39 -6.72
C PRO A 54 33.51 -13.39 -7.07
N LEU A 55 33.79 -13.56 -8.38
CA LEU A 55 34.89 -14.41 -8.88
C LEU A 55 36.21 -13.65 -9.07
N SER A 56 36.18 -12.32 -9.08
CA SER A 56 37.34 -11.42 -9.28
C SER A 56 37.52 -10.47 -8.10
N ALA A 57 38.66 -9.76 -8.06
CA ALA A 57 38.91 -8.71 -7.07
C ALA A 57 37.76 -7.69 -7.04
N CYS A 58 37.14 -7.55 -5.87
CA CYS A 58 36.07 -6.60 -5.63
C CYS A 58 36.64 -5.23 -5.28
N LYS A 59 35.88 -4.16 -5.56
CA LYS A 59 36.16 -2.83 -5.04
C LYS A 59 35.21 -2.54 -3.89
N THR A 60 35.75 -2.38 -2.69
CA THR A 60 34.97 -2.03 -1.51
C THR A 60 35.22 -0.58 -1.15
N PHE A 61 34.13 0.14 -0.91
CA PHE A 61 34.11 1.54 -0.50
C PHE A 61 33.32 1.67 0.80
N THR A 62 33.65 2.67 1.60
CA THR A 62 32.75 3.12 2.67
C THR A 62 31.75 4.12 2.10
N PHE A 63 30.62 4.34 2.78
CA PHE A 63 29.63 5.35 2.37
C PHE A 63 30.27 6.72 2.15
N GLN A 64 31.17 7.13 3.05
CA GLN A 64 31.89 8.42 2.98
C GLN A 64 32.88 8.51 1.82
N SER A 65 33.49 7.40 1.42
CA SER A 65 34.49 7.34 0.35
C SER A 65 33.91 6.90 -1.00
N LEU A 66 32.59 6.74 -1.08
CA LEU A 66 31.93 6.23 -2.27
C LEU A 66 32.12 7.21 -3.45
N PRO A 67 32.67 6.77 -4.59
CA PRO A 67 32.81 7.64 -5.76
C PRO A 67 31.47 8.15 -6.29
N GLY A 68 31.41 9.41 -6.71
CA GLY A 68 30.16 10.07 -7.14
C GLY A 68 29.38 9.34 -8.25
N LYS A 69 30.08 8.61 -9.12
CA LYS A 69 29.45 7.75 -10.15
C LYS A 69 28.53 6.65 -9.60
N TYR A 70 28.64 6.33 -8.31
CA TYR A 70 27.81 5.33 -7.63
C TYR A 70 26.70 5.92 -6.78
N PHE A 71 26.63 7.25 -6.61
CA PHE A 71 25.62 7.89 -5.75
C PHE A 71 24.20 7.57 -6.20
N LYS A 72 23.90 7.63 -7.50
CA LYS A 72 22.57 7.28 -8.01
C LYS A 72 22.19 5.83 -7.71
N LYS A 73 23.15 4.90 -7.78
CA LYS A 73 22.93 3.48 -7.49
C LYS A 73 22.64 3.25 -6.01
N TYR A 74 23.41 3.90 -5.14
CA TYR A 74 23.15 3.88 -3.70
C TYR A 74 21.77 4.46 -3.37
N GLN A 75 21.40 5.58 -4.00
CA GLN A 75 20.07 6.19 -3.85
C GLN A 75 18.94 5.26 -4.29
N TYR A 76 19.13 4.46 -5.36
CA TYR A 76 18.14 3.47 -5.76
C TYR A 76 17.94 2.40 -4.68
N ALA A 77 19.03 1.86 -4.11
CA ALA A 77 18.92 0.93 -2.98
C ALA A 77 18.21 1.57 -1.78
N ALA A 78 18.58 2.80 -1.40
CA ALA A 78 17.95 3.51 -0.29
C ALA A 78 16.43 3.66 -0.49
N ARG A 79 16.00 4.13 -1.67
CA ARG A 79 14.57 4.25 -2.00
C ARG A 79 13.83 2.91 -1.99
N PHE A 80 14.47 1.85 -2.49
CA PHE A 80 13.90 0.52 -2.45
C PHE A 80 13.72 0.02 -1.01
N ILE A 81 14.73 0.23 -0.15
CA ILE A 81 14.66 -0.13 1.27
C ILE A 81 13.55 0.66 1.96
N ASP A 82 13.44 1.97 1.70
CA ASP A 82 12.37 2.80 2.25
C ASP A 82 10.98 2.30 1.84
N LEU A 83 10.82 1.90 0.58
CA LEU A 83 9.59 1.28 0.08
C LEU A 83 9.27 -0.03 0.82
N VAL A 84 10.25 -0.93 0.95
CA VAL A 84 10.08 -2.19 1.69
C VAL A 84 9.67 -1.90 3.13
N ARG A 85 10.39 -1.00 3.82
CA ARG A 85 10.11 -0.61 5.20
C ARG A 85 8.73 0.03 5.37
N SER A 86 8.22 0.76 4.38
CA SER A 86 6.86 1.32 4.40
C SER A 86 5.74 0.26 4.33
N LYS A 87 6.09 -0.99 3.99
CA LYS A 87 5.17 -2.13 3.91
C LYS A 87 5.49 -3.26 4.90
N THR A 88 6.54 -3.11 5.70
CA THR A 88 6.94 -4.08 6.73
C THR A 88 6.39 -3.63 8.09
N PRO A 89 5.43 -4.34 8.69
CA PRO A 89 4.90 -3.98 10.01
C PRO A 89 5.95 -4.14 11.10
N LYS A 90 6.19 -3.07 11.86
CA LYS A 90 7.03 -3.04 13.06
C LYS A 90 6.22 -3.35 14.32
N VAL A 91 5.03 -2.77 14.42
CA VAL A 91 4.06 -3.03 15.51
C VAL A 91 2.70 -3.35 14.90
N THR A 92 2.13 -4.50 15.23
CA THR A 92 0.74 -4.83 14.92
C THR A 92 -0.09 -4.82 16.19
N MET A 93 -1.15 -4.03 16.24
CA MET A 93 -2.06 -3.94 17.38
C MET A 93 -3.49 -4.24 16.91
N TYR A 94 -4.10 -5.27 17.50
CA TYR A 94 -5.51 -5.56 17.31
C TYR A 94 -6.33 -4.82 18.37
N THR A 95 -7.22 -3.95 17.93
CA THR A 95 -8.21 -3.30 18.78
C THR A 95 -9.58 -3.95 18.59
N GLU A 96 -10.59 -3.48 19.31
CA GLU A 96 -11.99 -3.89 19.10
C GLU A 96 -12.53 -3.52 17.71
N LYS A 97 -12.00 -2.46 17.08
CA LYS A 97 -12.54 -1.93 15.81
C LYS A 97 -11.64 -2.21 14.60
N ALA A 98 -10.33 -2.36 14.79
CA ALA A 98 -9.38 -2.40 13.70
C ALA A 98 -8.12 -3.24 13.99
N LYS A 99 -7.49 -3.71 12.91
CA LYS A 99 -6.09 -4.13 12.89
C LYS A 99 -5.23 -2.92 12.53
N CYS A 100 -4.38 -2.50 13.46
CA CYS A 100 -3.47 -1.38 13.34
C CYS A 100 -2.05 -1.87 13.07
N MET A 101 -1.34 -1.25 12.14
CA MET A 101 0.03 -1.60 11.75
C MET A 101 0.87 -0.33 11.65
N LEU A 102 1.86 -0.18 12.54
CA LEU A 102 2.92 0.82 12.43
C LEU A 102 4.08 0.20 11.66
N MET A 103 4.54 0.85 10.60
CA MET A 103 5.53 0.30 9.67
C MET A 103 6.98 0.61 10.10
N GLU A 104 7.95 -0.01 9.44
CA GLU A 104 9.37 0.14 9.77
C GLU A 104 10.02 1.42 9.23
N ASN A 105 9.42 2.09 8.23
CA ASN A 105 9.98 3.33 7.71
C ASN A 105 9.98 4.40 8.82
N SER A 106 11.01 5.25 8.88
CA SER A 106 11.20 6.16 10.01
C SER A 106 11.06 7.63 9.58
N GLN A 107 10.30 8.37 10.38
CA GLN A 107 10.06 9.84 10.39
C GLN A 107 9.23 10.48 9.26
N PRO A 108 7.92 10.71 9.52
CA PRO A 108 7.06 9.88 10.37
C PRO A 108 6.92 8.48 9.76
N ALA A 109 6.80 7.47 10.62
CA ALA A 109 6.53 6.11 10.17
C ALA A 109 5.14 6.01 9.55
N ASP A 110 5.01 5.22 8.49
CA ASP A 110 3.71 4.94 7.90
C ASP A 110 2.88 4.12 8.90
N PHE A 111 1.57 4.34 8.85
CA PHE A 111 0.63 3.65 9.72
C PHE A 111 -0.63 3.27 8.95
N GLU A 112 -1.19 2.12 9.26
CA GLU A 112 -2.42 1.63 8.66
C GLU A 112 -3.37 1.10 9.72
N ALA A 113 -4.63 1.52 9.70
CA ALA A 113 -5.73 0.95 10.45
C ALA A 113 -6.74 0.34 9.47
N THR A 114 -6.84 -0.99 9.46
CA THR A 114 -7.87 -1.72 8.70
C THR A 114 -9.01 -2.08 9.65
N PHE A 115 -10.16 -1.45 9.47
CA PHE A 115 -11.35 -1.66 10.29
C PHE A 115 -12.05 -2.96 9.90
N TYR A 116 -12.63 -3.64 10.89
CA TYR A 116 -13.34 -4.89 10.65
C TYR A 116 -14.63 -4.70 9.84
N GLU A 117 -15.15 -3.47 9.80
CA GLU A 117 -16.31 -3.06 9.00
C GLU A 117 -15.97 -2.76 7.53
N GLY A 118 -14.69 -2.88 7.14
CA GLY A 118 -14.25 -2.76 5.74
C GLY A 118 -13.56 -1.46 5.38
N ALA A 119 -13.66 -0.42 6.23
CA ALA A 119 -12.91 0.82 6.03
C ALA A 119 -11.41 0.63 6.31
N LYS A 120 -10.56 1.47 5.70
CA LYS A 120 -9.13 1.49 5.95
C LYS A 120 -8.62 2.93 5.98
N VAL A 121 -7.83 3.28 6.99
CA VAL A 121 -7.16 4.57 7.10
C VAL A 121 -5.65 4.35 7.06
N SER A 122 -4.93 5.09 6.24
CA SER A 122 -3.47 5.01 6.10
C SER A 122 -2.83 6.38 6.26
N PHE A 123 -1.80 6.49 7.09
CA PHE A 123 -1.01 7.69 7.31
C PHE A 123 0.36 7.46 6.67
N SER A 124 0.81 8.44 5.90
CA SER A 124 2.13 8.43 5.27
C SER A 124 2.68 9.85 5.16
N GLN A 125 3.90 9.99 4.64
CA GLN A 125 4.45 11.29 4.25
C GLN A 125 3.60 12.03 3.20
N ARG A 126 2.74 11.31 2.45
CA ARG A 126 1.85 11.88 1.44
C ARG A 126 0.51 12.39 2.00
N GLY A 127 0.26 12.22 3.30
CA GLY A 127 -1.01 12.55 3.95
C GLY A 127 -1.76 11.31 4.42
N ILE A 128 -3.06 11.48 4.65
CA ILE A 128 -3.97 10.47 5.19
C ILE A 128 -4.88 9.97 4.07
N CYS A 129 -4.82 8.68 3.75
CA CYS A 129 -5.75 8.01 2.84
C CYS A 129 -6.85 7.32 3.63
N ILE A 130 -8.11 7.50 3.24
CA ILE A 130 -9.28 6.82 3.80
C ILE A 130 -9.93 6.06 2.65
N LEU A 131 -10.02 4.75 2.78
CA LEU A 131 -10.78 3.88 1.90
C LEU A 131 -12.05 3.49 2.65
N GLU A 132 -13.20 3.96 2.18
CA GLU A 132 -14.51 3.59 2.71
C GLU A 132 -14.91 2.18 2.28
N LYS A 133 -15.90 1.59 2.95
CA LYS A 133 -16.36 0.22 2.70
C LYS A 133 -16.93 0.04 1.28
N GLU A 134 -17.47 1.10 0.69
CA GLU A 134 -17.97 1.14 -0.69
C GLU A 134 -16.85 1.19 -1.74
N GLY A 135 -15.58 1.33 -1.32
CA GLY A 135 -14.42 1.44 -2.21
C GLY A 135 -14.08 2.88 -2.60
N THR A 136 -14.83 3.88 -2.11
CA THR A 136 -14.48 5.30 -2.28
C THR A 136 -13.22 5.63 -1.50
N SER A 137 -12.25 6.30 -2.13
CA SER A 137 -11.04 6.79 -1.47
C SER A 137 -11.07 8.31 -1.29
N LEU A 138 -10.80 8.77 -0.08
CA LEU A 138 -10.55 10.17 0.27
C LEU A 138 -9.09 10.32 0.70
N MET A 139 -8.49 11.46 0.42
CA MET A 139 -7.16 11.79 0.95
C MET A 139 -7.20 13.14 1.64
N LEU A 140 -6.43 13.29 2.69
CA LEU A 140 -6.32 14.53 3.46
C LEU A 140 -4.85 14.87 3.63
N ASP A 141 -4.54 16.16 3.55
CA ASP A 141 -3.18 16.62 3.83
C ASP A 141 -2.84 16.50 5.33
N SER A 142 -3.86 16.58 6.20
CA SER A 142 -3.69 16.51 7.66
C SER A 142 -4.99 16.10 8.36
N VAL A 143 -4.86 15.65 9.62
CA VAL A 143 -5.99 15.40 10.52
C VAL A 143 -6.86 16.66 10.67
N LYS A 144 -6.27 17.87 10.62
CA LYS A 144 -7.03 19.13 10.70
C LYS A 144 -8.01 19.32 9.55
N SER A 145 -7.69 18.78 8.37
CA SER A 145 -8.55 18.85 7.18
C SER A 145 -9.79 17.95 7.31
N SER A 146 -9.86 17.08 8.34
CA SER A 146 -11.03 16.23 8.60
C SER A 146 -12.26 16.99 9.12
N LEU A 147 -12.11 18.26 9.53
CA LEU A 147 -13.21 19.07 10.08
C LEU A 147 -14.36 19.31 9.10
N HIS A 148 -14.09 19.24 7.79
CA HIS A 148 -15.09 19.43 6.72
C HIS A 148 -15.75 18.12 6.27
N LEU A 149 -15.39 16.99 6.91
CA LEU A 149 -15.91 15.67 6.55
C LEU A 149 -17.18 15.35 7.32
N ASN A 150 -17.91 14.34 6.84
CA ASN A 150 -19.00 13.76 7.60
C ASN A 150 -18.49 13.20 8.95
N GLN A 151 -19.41 13.08 9.91
CA GLN A 151 -19.09 12.66 11.27
C GLN A 151 -18.41 11.28 11.31
N ASP A 152 -18.90 10.31 10.53
CA ASP A 152 -18.38 8.94 10.49
C ASP A 152 -16.91 8.90 10.04
N THR A 153 -16.57 9.64 8.99
CA THR A 153 -15.20 9.71 8.45
C THR A 153 -14.25 10.37 9.44
N ARG A 154 -14.73 11.42 10.11
CA ARG A 154 -13.95 12.09 11.16
C ARG A 154 -13.66 11.15 12.33
N GLU A 155 -14.65 10.38 12.78
CA GLU A 155 -14.46 9.37 13.83
C GLU A 155 -13.45 8.29 13.45
N LEU A 156 -13.45 7.85 12.18
CA LEU A 156 -12.44 6.90 11.68
C LEU A 156 -11.03 7.49 11.74
N VAL A 157 -10.83 8.74 11.30
CA VAL A 157 -9.53 9.42 11.34
C VAL A 157 -9.07 9.62 12.78
N ASP A 158 -9.92 10.14 13.65
CA ASP A 158 -9.61 10.40 15.05
C ASP A 158 -9.27 9.10 15.81
N TYR A 159 -10.02 8.03 15.54
CA TYR A 159 -9.73 6.71 16.12
C TYR A 159 -8.38 6.16 15.62
N SER A 160 -8.11 6.28 14.32
CA SER A 160 -6.87 5.79 13.73
C SER A 160 -5.66 6.56 14.24
N GLU A 161 -5.77 7.87 14.41
CA GLU A 161 -4.73 8.71 15.00
C GLU A 161 -4.43 8.31 16.45
N LYS A 162 -5.46 8.04 17.27
CA LYS A 162 -5.27 7.51 18.63
C LYS A 162 -4.52 6.17 18.61
N CYS A 163 -4.91 5.26 17.72
CA CYS A 163 -4.24 3.96 17.58
C CYS A 163 -2.77 4.12 17.13
N ARG A 164 -2.50 5.07 16.22
CA ARG A 164 -1.15 5.41 15.76
C ARG A 164 -0.28 5.88 16.93
N GLN A 165 -0.80 6.79 17.75
CA GLN A 165 -0.11 7.28 18.95
C GLN A 165 0.19 6.15 19.94
N GLN A 166 -0.75 5.23 20.16
CA GLN A 166 -0.53 4.06 21.02
C GLN A 166 0.55 3.13 20.46
N CYS A 167 0.55 2.84 19.16
CA CYS A 167 1.59 2.01 18.53
C CYS A 167 2.98 2.66 18.65
N MET A 168 3.07 3.98 18.49
CA MET A 168 4.32 4.72 18.67
C MET A 168 4.80 4.67 20.13
N GLN A 169 3.92 4.81 21.10
CA GLN A 169 4.27 4.70 22.52
C GLN A 169 4.77 3.29 22.86
N LEU A 170 4.12 2.25 22.34
CA LEU A 170 4.54 0.87 22.54
C LEU A 170 5.92 0.61 21.92
N GLU A 171 6.14 1.09 20.69
CA GLU A 171 7.44 1.01 20.01
C GLU A 171 8.53 1.69 20.85
N ALA A 172 8.28 2.89 21.36
CA ALA A 172 9.24 3.63 22.18
C ALA A 172 9.61 2.88 23.47
N VAL A 173 8.63 2.28 24.16
CA VAL A 173 8.85 1.49 25.38
C VAL A 173 9.68 0.23 25.08
N ILE A 174 9.32 -0.51 24.03
CA ILE A 174 10.05 -1.72 23.63
C ILE A 174 11.49 -1.38 23.22
N SER A 175 11.67 -0.33 22.42
CA SER A 175 12.99 0.16 22.00
C SER A 175 13.86 0.56 23.21
N ALA A 176 13.28 1.22 24.22
CA ALA A 176 13.99 1.58 25.45
C ALA A 176 14.45 0.33 26.23
N VAL A 177 13.59 -0.68 26.38
CA VAL A 177 13.95 -1.95 27.05
C VAL A 177 15.05 -2.68 26.28
N GLN A 178 14.97 -2.72 24.96
CA GLN A 178 15.99 -3.35 24.12
C GLN A 178 17.34 -2.62 24.23
N SER A 179 17.35 -1.29 24.29
CA SER A 179 18.58 -0.50 24.45
C SER A 179 19.29 -0.71 25.79
N ASN A 180 18.57 -1.14 26.83
CA ASN A 180 19.13 -1.40 28.15
C ASN A 180 20.01 -2.68 28.19
N GLY A 181 20.11 -3.43 27.09
CA GLY A 181 21.09 -4.51 26.91
C GLY A 181 20.86 -5.78 27.75
N ILE A 182 19.77 -5.83 28.52
CA ILE A 182 19.39 -7.00 29.34
C ILE A 182 18.99 -8.19 28.44
N LEU A 183 18.43 -7.90 27.26
CA LEU A 183 17.94 -8.90 26.32
C LEU A 183 18.85 -8.95 25.10
N LYS A 184 19.31 -10.16 24.75
CA LYS A 184 20.14 -10.40 23.55
C LYS A 184 19.33 -10.48 22.25
N ASN A 185 18.01 -10.59 22.35
CA ASN A 185 17.13 -10.79 21.20
C ASN A 185 16.48 -9.47 20.78
N GLN A 186 16.21 -9.32 19.48
CA GLN A 186 15.36 -8.22 18.99
C GLN A 186 13.92 -8.45 19.44
N LEU A 187 13.28 -7.41 19.97
CA LEU A 187 11.90 -7.47 20.48
C LEU A 187 10.86 -7.09 19.43
N LEU A 188 11.30 -6.62 18.27
CA LEU A 188 10.46 -6.23 17.15
C LEU A 188 10.74 -7.15 15.96
N PRO A 189 9.72 -7.42 15.12
CA PRO A 189 8.35 -6.91 15.19
C PRO A 189 7.53 -7.51 16.35
N VAL A 190 6.49 -6.80 16.79
CA VAL A 190 5.60 -7.24 17.89
C VAL A 190 4.13 -7.26 17.45
N ILE A 191 3.37 -8.23 17.98
CA ILE A 191 1.92 -8.33 17.79
C ILE A 191 1.24 -8.26 19.16
N VAL A 192 0.32 -7.30 19.33
CA VAL A 192 -0.47 -7.10 20.54
C VAL A 192 -1.94 -7.40 20.27
N GLY A 193 -2.50 -8.28 21.09
CA GLY A 193 -3.89 -8.73 20.97
C GLY A 193 -4.09 -9.73 19.82
N ARG A 194 -5.36 -10.04 19.57
CA ARG A 194 -5.78 -10.94 18.50
C ARG A 194 -7.12 -10.48 17.94
N ARG A 195 -7.40 -10.82 16.68
CA ARG A 195 -8.72 -10.58 16.10
C ARG A 195 -9.76 -11.40 16.88
N TYR A 196 -10.77 -10.74 17.43
CA TYR A 196 -11.92 -11.46 17.97
C TYR A 196 -12.72 -12.04 16.80
N PRO A 197 -13.09 -13.33 16.84
CA PRO A 197 -14.11 -13.83 15.94
C PRO A 197 -15.35 -12.99 16.23
N SER A 198 -15.86 -12.30 15.20
CA SER A 198 -17.08 -11.53 15.29
C SER A 198 -18.12 -12.42 15.97
N PHE A 199 -18.63 -12.00 17.13
CA PHE A 199 -19.73 -12.69 17.78
C PHE A 199 -20.82 -12.84 16.71
N ARG A 200 -21.03 -14.06 16.22
CA ARG A 200 -22.23 -14.37 15.46
C ARG A 200 -23.37 -14.04 16.40
N ARG A 201 -24.08 -12.93 16.15
CA ARG A 201 -25.30 -12.61 16.88
C ARG A 201 -26.14 -13.89 16.88
N PRO A 202 -26.55 -14.42 18.04
CA PRO A 202 -27.47 -15.55 18.06
C PRO A 202 -28.70 -15.10 17.27
N SER A 203 -28.97 -15.77 16.15
CA SER A 203 -30.19 -15.55 15.40
C SER A 203 -31.35 -15.85 16.35
N VAL A 204 -32.09 -14.81 16.74
CA VAL A 204 -33.38 -14.95 17.44
C VAL A 204 -34.35 -15.51 16.42
N HIS A 205 -34.36 -16.82 16.18
CA HIS A 205 -35.40 -17.49 15.40
C HIS A 205 -35.87 -18.75 16.13
N SER A 206 -37.06 -18.58 16.71
CA SER A 206 -38.15 -19.55 16.88
C SER A 206 -37.88 -20.81 17.71
N GLN A 207 -38.42 -20.75 18.92
CA GLN A 207 -38.88 -21.94 19.65
C GLN A 207 -39.76 -22.80 18.73
N LYS A 208 -39.33 -24.02 18.44
CA LYS A 208 -40.25 -25.12 18.21
C LYS A 208 -39.86 -26.27 19.13
N ALA A 209 -40.60 -26.36 20.23
CA ALA A 209 -40.72 -27.57 21.01
C ALA A 209 -41.41 -28.64 20.16
N SER A 210 -40.82 -29.83 20.09
CA SER A 210 -41.55 -31.07 19.85
C SER A 210 -40.83 -32.20 20.57
N SER A 211 -41.31 -32.45 21.78
CA SER A 211 -41.16 -33.66 22.58
C SER A 211 -41.70 -34.89 21.85
N ILE A 212 -40.95 -36.00 21.83
CA ILE A 212 -41.48 -37.37 21.96
C ILE A 212 -40.49 -38.22 22.77
N GLN A 213 -41.01 -38.87 23.82
CA GLN A 213 -40.37 -39.75 24.79
C GLN A 213 -40.18 -41.19 24.28
N SER A 214 -39.24 -41.92 24.88
CA SER A 214 -39.28 -43.32 25.39
C SER A 214 -37.84 -43.85 25.44
N SER A 215 -37.34 -44.61 26.43
CA SER A 215 -37.88 -45.30 27.61
C SER A 215 -36.69 -45.87 28.41
N ALA A 216 -36.87 -46.01 29.73
CA ALA A 216 -36.27 -46.93 30.74
C ALA A 216 -34.92 -47.63 30.41
N SER A 217 -33.95 -47.77 31.32
CA SER A 217 -34.05 -48.26 32.71
C SER A 217 -32.70 -48.07 33.46
N GLU A 218 -32.80 -47.79 34.75
CA GLU A 218 -32.11 -48.35 35.95
C GLU A 218 -30.78 -49.11 35.71
N GLU A 219 -29.68 -48.92 36.46
CA GLU A 219 -29.55 -49.02 37.92
C GLU A 219 -28.29 -48.31 38.48
N MET A 220 -28.39 -48.11 39.79
CA MET A 220 -27.50 -47.49 40.77
C MET A 220 -26.38 -48.43 41.21
N HIS A 221 -25.15 -47.94 41.44
CA HIS A 221 -24.37 -48.34 42.62
C HIS A 221 -23.22 -47.36 42.94
N SER A 222 -23.22 -46.96 44.20
CA SER A 222 -22.29 -46.10 44.94
C SER A 222 -21.00 -46.85 45.34
N SER A 223 -19.86 -46.15 45.45
CA SER A 223 -19.18 -45.85 46.73
C SER A 223 -17.69 -45.50 46.58
N ASN A 224 -17.27 -44.50 47.36
CA ASN A 224 -15.92 -44.02 47.62
C ASN A 224 -14.98 -45.10 48.22
N ASP A 225 -13.66 -45.00 48.00
CA ASP A 225 -12.73 -44.57 49.07
C ASP A 225 -11.25 -44.40 48.62
N ASN A 226 -10.54 -43.60 49.43
CA ASN A 226 -9.24 -42.97 49.25
C ASN A 226 -8.01 -43.85 49.61
N HIS A 227 -6.89 -43.78 48.87
CA HIS A 227 -5.53 -43.34 49.34
C HIS A 227 -4.43 -43.36 48.20
N PRO A 228 -3.31 -42.60 48.33
CA PRO A 228 -2.36 -42.17 47.28
C PRO A 228 -0.96 -42.85 47.39
N PRO A 229 0.14 -42.28 46.82
CA PRO A 229 0.41 -41.90 45.43
C PRO A 229 1.47 -42.85 44.81
N LYS A 230 1.50 -43.00 43.48
CA LYS A 230 2.67 -43.58 42.80
C LYS A 230 3.03 -42.79 41.56
N VAL A 231 4.14 -42.08 41.67
CA VAL A 231 4.89 -41.47 40.57
C VAL A 231 5.27 -42.57 39.58
N ILE A 232 4.97 -42.38 38.30
CA ILE A 232 5.84 -42.69 37.14
C ILE A 232 5.23 -41.99 35.91
N SER A 233 6.13 -41.29 35.23
CA SER A 233 5.99 -40.51 34.01
C SER A 233 5.44 -41.31 32.81
N ALA A 234 4.63 -40.66 31.98
CA ALA A 234 4.90 -40.38 30.56
C ALA A 234 3.60 -40.05 29.81
N GLU A 235 3.65 -38.96 29.06
CA GLU A 235 2.55 -38.29 28.37
C GLU A 235 2.11 -38.99 27.08
N SER A 236 0.80 -38.93 26.82
CA SER A 236 0.15 -38.78 25.50
C SER A 236 -1.39 -38.73 25.73
N PRO A 237 -2.25 -38.34 24.78
CA PRO A 237 -2.05 -37.66 23.49
C PRO A 237 -3.09 -36.53 23.22
N ALA A 238 -2.87 -35.71 22.19
CA ALA A 238 -3.91 -35.30 21.23
C ALA A 238 -3.32 -34.34 20.18
N THR A 239 -3.12 -34.84 18.98
CA THR A 239 -2.74 -34.03 17.80
C THR A 239 -3.85 -34.15 16.78
N VAL A 240 -4.52 -33.04 16.47
CA VAL A 240 -4.93 -32.53 15.15
C VAL A 240 -5.97 -31.40 15.34
N PRO A 241 -6.22 -30.51 14.35
CA PRO A 241 -5.33 -29.96 13.31
C PRO A 241 -5.39 -28.40 13.29
N CYS A 242 -4.33 -27.75 12.85
CA CYS A 242 -4.39 -26.35 12.41
C CYS A 242 -3.70 -26.27 11.06
N LEU A 243 -4.51 -26.33 10.00
CA LEU A 243 -4.11 -26.03 8.64
C LEU A 243 -4.35 -24.53 8.44
N ASP A 244 -3.36 -23.70 8.76
CA ASP A 244 -3.35 -22.28 8.36
C ASP A 244 -2.32 -22.12 7.24
N ASN A 245 -2.82 -22.14 6.00
CA ASN A 245 -2.07 -21.72 4.82
C ASN A 245 -1.79 -20.22 4.92
N THR A 246 -0.72 -19.85 5.63
CA THR A 246 -0.10 -18.54 5.49
C THR A 246 0.77 -18.58 4.23
N LEU A 247 0.16 -18.31 3.07
CA LEU A 247 0.92 -18.00 1.86
C LEU A 247 1.50 -16.59 2.01
N MET A 248 2.72 -16.49 2.55
CA MET A 248 3.59 -15.36 2.23
C MET A 248 3.98 -15.50 0.77
N SER A 249 3.47 -14.59 -0.07
CA SER A 249 3.93 -14.48 -1.46
C SER A 249 5.35 -13.92 -1.46
N THR A 250 6.32 -14.77 -1.78
CA THR A 250 7.65 -14.35 -2.20
C THR A 250 7.50 -13.46 -3.42
N ILE A 251 7.91 -12.19 -3.32
CA ILE A 251 7.97 -11.27 -4.47
C ILE A 251 9.20 -11.65 -5.28
N THR A 252 9.08 -12.65 -6.15
CA THR A 252 9.99 -12.85 -7.28
C THR A 252 9.42 -12.09 -8.48
N ALA A 253 10.10 -11.03 -8.89
CA ALA A 253 9.76 -10.30 -10.09
C ALA A 253 10.21 -11.10 -11.32
N THR A 254 9.30 -11.84 -11.96
CA THR A 254 9.49 -12.40 -13.31
C THR A 254 8.30 -12.03 -14.19
N SER A 255 8.58 -11.51 -15.39
CA SER A 255 7.57 -11.05 -16.34
C SER A 255 7.36 -12.06 -17.49
N ILE A 256 6.16 -12.65 -17.50
CA ILE A 256 5.19 -12.93 -18.61
C ILE A 256 5.58 -13.82 -19.82
N SER A 257 4.83 -14.94 -19.98
CA SER A 257 4.00 -15.34 -21.16
C SER A 257 3.40 -16.75 -20.89
N SER A 258 2.17 -17.18 -21.23
CA SER A 258 1.01 -16.67 -21.98
C SER A 258 -0.20 -17.63 -21.79
N LYS A 259 -1.42 -17.12 -22.09
CA LYS A 259 -2.70 -17.79 -22.48
C LYS A 259 -3.82 -18.07 -21.45
N THR A 260 -4.85 -17.21 -21.54
CA THR A 260 -6.31 -17.47 -21.60
C THR A 260 -7.04 -18.16 -20.43
N SER A 261 -7.77 -17.38 -19.63
CA SER A 261 -9.22 -17.55 -19.39
C SER A 261 -9.79 -16.36 -18.59
N SER A 262 -10.97 -15.93 -18.99
CA SER A 262 -11.70 -14.71 -18.59
C SER A 262 -12.28 -14.71 -17.17
N THR A 263 -11.91 -13.71 -16.35
CA THR A 263 -12.79 -13.15 -15.30
C THR A 263 -12.38 -11.71 -14.98
N PHE A 264 -13.35 -10.79 -14.96
CA PHE A 264 -13.16 -9.37 -14.69
C PHE A 264 -12.62 -9.10 -13.27
N THR A 265 -11.45 -8.47 -13.17
CA THR A 265 -10.95 -7.85 -11.93
C THR A 265 -10.67 -6.37 -12.21
N ALA A 266 -11.36 -5.49 -11.49
CA ALA A 266 -11.15 -4.05 -11.53
C ALA A 266 -9.70 -3.74 -11.15
N ALA A 267 -8.95 -3.18 -12.09
CA ALA A 267 -7.57 -2.75 -11.87
C ALA A 267 -7.59 -1.44 -11.06
N THR A 268 -7.32 -1.54 -9.75
CA THR A 268 -7.00 -0.38 -8.92
C THR A 268 -5.59 0.08 -9.29
N HIS A 269 -5.48 0.96 -10.29
CA HIS A 269 -4.22 1.63 -10.61
C HIS A 269 -3.89 2.65 -9.52
N GLU A 270 -2.59 2.76 -9.17
CA GLU A 270 -2.07 3.61 -8.10
C GLU A 270 -2.43 5.10 -8.33
N VAL A 271 -3.21 5.67 -7.41
CA VAL A 271 -3.64 7.07 -7.45
C VAL A 271 -2.47 7.97 -7.07
N ILE A 272 -2.12 8.90 -7.96
CA ILE A 272 -1.15 9.97 -7.75
C ILE A 272 -1.91 11.24 -7.32
N HIS A 273 -1.96 11.45 -6.01
CA HIS A 273 -2.37 12.72 -5.39
C HIS A 273 -3.77 13.22 -5.76
N PRO A 274 -4.80 12.81 -5.02
CA PRO A 274 -5.98 13.64 -4.86
C PRO A 274 -5.69 14.94 -4.11
N PHE A 275 -6.30 16.03 -4.56
CA PHE A 275 -6.24 17.35 -3.95
C PHE A 275 -7.61 18.02 -4.10
N PHE A 276 -7.97 18.86 -3.14
CA PHE A 276 -9.24 19.57 -3.15
C PHE A 276 -9.11 20.89 -3.91
N VAL A 277 -10.08 21.18 -4.79
CA VAL A 277 -10.21 22.48 -5.45
C VAL A 277 -11.50 23.13 -4.99
N GLU A 278 -11.36 24.33 -4.42
CA GLU A 278 -12.47 25.12 -3.90
C GLU A 278 -13.56 25.31 -4.98
N ASN A 279 -14.83 25.17 -4.60
CA ASN A 279 -16.01 25.23 -5.47
C ASN A 279 -16.16 24.11 -6.53
N ILE A 280 -15.18 23.21 -6.66
CA ILE A 280 -15.23 22.11 -7.63
C ILE A 280 -15.41 20.77 -6.91
N GLY A 281 -14.47 20.40 -6.04
CA GLY A 281 -14.48 19.13 -5.33
C GLY A 281 -13.13 18.43 -5.29
N TRP A 282 -13.14 17.12 -5.10
CA TRP A 282 -11.94 16.29 -4.98
C TRP A 282 -11.48 15.82 -6.34
N ALA A 283 -10.33 16.31 -6.79
CA ALA A 283 -9.67 15.83 -7.98
C ALA A 283 -8.59 14.83 -7.63
N SER A 284 -8.29 13.87 -8.50
CA SER A 284 -7.21 12.91 -8.38
C SER A 284 -6.66 12.58 -9.76
N MET A 285 -5.35 12.34 -9.84
CA MET A 285 -4.72 11.90 -11.08
C MET A 285 -4.14 10.50 -10.85
N LEU A 286 -4.40 9.56 -11.73
CA LEU A 286 -3.85 8.21 -11.67
C LEU A 286 -2.44 8.20 -12.30
N ALA A 287 -1.63 7.19 -11.96
CA ALA A 287 -0.28 7.04 -12.54
C ALA A 287 -0.26 6.89 -14.08
N ASN A 288 -1.39 6.47 -14.65
CA ASN A 288 -1.63 6.39 -16.09
C ASN A 288 -2.03 7.75 -16.73
N GLY A 289 -2.09 8.83 -15.95
CA GLY A 289 -2.48 10.17 -16.42
C GLY A 289 -4.00 10.43 -16.46
N GLU A 290 -4.82 9.46 -16.04
CA GLU A 290 -6.28 9.62 -15.98
C GLU A 290 -6.65 10.54 -14.81
N ILE A 291 -7.58 11.47 -15.04
CA ILE A 291 -8.04 12.42 -14.03
C ILE A 291 -9.45 12.06 -13.58
N TRP A 292 -9.65 11.93 -12.27
CA TRP A 292 -10.94 11.69 -11.64
C TRP A 292 -11.31 12.86 -10.75
N VAL A 293 -12.49 13.44 -10.96
CA VAL A 293 -13.02 14.53 -10.15
C VAL A 293 -14.36 14.11 -9.54
N LYS A 294 -14.43 14.09 -8.21
CA LYS A 294 -15.67 13.99 -7.44
C LYS A 294 -16.12 15.40 -7.07
N PHE A 295 -17.21 15.85 -7.68
CA PHE A 295 -17.76 17.18 -7.47
C PHE A 295 -18.46 17.30 -6.11
N ASN A 296 -18.58 18.53 -5.61
CA ASN A 296 -19.25 18.81 -4.34
C ASN A 296 -20.74 18.40 -4.30
N ASP A 297 -21.38 18.28 -5.46
CA ASP A 297 -22.76 17.79 -5.60
C ASP A 297 -22.88 16.26 -5.59
N GLY A 298 -21.78 15.54 -5.36
CA GLY A 298 -21.73 14.08 -5.24
C GLY A 298 -21.53 13.33 -6.56
N THR A 299 -21.60 14.02 -7.70
CA THR A 299 -21.34 13.44 -9.03
C THR A 299 -19.83 13.24 -9.26
N GLN A 300 -19.45 12.36 -10.19
CA GLN A 300 -18.05 12.08 -10.49
C GLN A 300 -17.78 12.08 -12.00
N LEU A 301 -16.58 12.51 -12.40
CA LEU A 301 -16.14 12.54 -13.79
C LEU A 301 -14.70 12.02 -13.90
N GLY A 302 -14.51 10.97 -14.70
CA GLY A 302 -13.23 10.35 -15.03
C GLY A 302 -12.84 10.59 -16.49
N VAL A 303 -11.59 11.02 -16.71
CA VAL A 303 -11.02 11.40 -18.00
C VAL A 303 -9.73 10.62 -18.25
N GLY A 304 -9.78 9.63 -19.15
CA GLY A 304 -8.65 8.74 -19.46
C GLY A 304 -7.64 9.30 -20.48
N PHE A 305 -6.41 8.78 -20.45
CA PHE A 305 -5.30 9.19 -21.33
C PHE A 305 -5.50 8.84 -22.82
N SER A 306 -6.27 7.80 -23.16
CA SER A 306 -6.54 7.40 -24.55
C SER A 306 -7.66 8.19 -25.25
N ALA A 307 -8.22 9.23 -24.59
CA ALA A 307 -9.07 10.27 -25.18
C ALA A 307 -10.36 9.83 -25.91
N THR A 308 -10.82 8.59 -25.80
CA THR A 308 -12.04 8.12 -26.49
C THR A 308 -13.26 7.96 -25.59
N THR A 309 -13.07 7.93 -24.26
CA THR A 309 -14.15 7.62 -23.32
C THR A 309 -14.06 8.45 -22.04
N LEU A 310 -15.13 9.20 -21.77
CA LEU A 310 -15.40 9.88 -20.51
C LEU A 310 -16.30 8.99 -19.64
N THR A 311 -16.00 8.87 -18.34
CA THR A 311 -16.86 8.15 -17.40
C THR A 311 -17.53 9.14 -16.47
N TYR A 312 -18.85 9.19 -16.47
CA TYR A 312 -19.65 10.02 -15.57
C TYR A 312 -20.39 9.14 -14.56
N ILE A 313 -20.44 9.58 -13.31
CA ILE A 313 -21.24 8.96 -12.26
C ILE A 313 -22.19 10.02 -11.72
N ASP A 314 -23.50 9.79 -11.87
CA ASP A 314 -24.51 10.72 -11.36
C ASP A 314 -24.70 10.61 -9.83
N ALA A 315 -25.52 11.48 -9.25
CA ALA A 315 -25.80 11.48 -7.81
C ALA A 315 -26.56 10.22 -7.33
N ALA A 316 -27.14 9.44 -8.24
CA ALA A 316 -27.76 8.14 -7.97
C ALA A 316 -26.77 6.97 -8.17
N ASN A 317 -25.49 7.26 -8.37
CA ASN A 317 -24.40 6.31 -8.65
C ASN A 317 -24.56 5.51 -9.96
N ASN A 318 -25.35 5.99 -10.92
CA ASN A 318 -25.39 5.39 -12.24
C ASN A 318 -24.14 5.80 -13.03
N VAL A 319 -23.47 4.79 -13.60
CA VAL A 319 -22.25 4.99 -14.39
C VAL A 319 -22.61 5.07 -15.88
N THR A 320 -22.32 6.22 -16.49
CA THR A 320 -22.52 6.45 -17.92
C THR A 320 -21.20 6.74 -18.60
N LYS A 321 -20.89 6.03 -19.69
CA LYS A 321 -19.70 6.29 -20.49
C LYS A 321 -20.06 7.04 -21.77
N TYR A 322 -19.39 8.17 -22.00
CA TYR A 322 -19.60 8.99 -23.18
C TYR A 322 -18.40 8.90 -24.12
N GLN A 323 -18.67 8.94 -25.42
CA GLN A 323 -17.67 9.13 -26.47
C GLN A 323 -17.79 10.57 -27.00
N ASN A 324 -16.68 11.14 -27.51
CA ASN A 324 -16.47 12.58 -27.78
C ASN A 324 -17.58 13.35 -28.53
N ASN A 325 -18.53 12.68 -29.18
CA ASN A 325 -19.44 13.34 -30.11
C ASN A 325 -20.81 13.74 -29.50
N GLN A 326 -21.17 13.27 -28.29
CA GLN A 326 -22.45 13.61 -27.64
C GLN A 326 -22.34 13.67 -26.11
N LEU A 327 -21.94 14.84 -25.58
CA LEU A 327 -21.91 15.09 -24.13
C LEU A 327 -23.14 15.90 -23.69
N PRO A 328 -23.89 15.44 -22.68
CA PRO A 328 -24.95 16.23 -22.06
C PRO A 328 -24.43 17.56 -21.48
N PRO A 329 -25.26 18.62 -21.41
CA PRO A 329 -24.85 19.93 -20.91
C PRO A 329 -24.20 19.89 -19.52
N GLU A 330 -24.76 19.08 -18.62
CA GLU A 330 -24.26 18.90 -17.24
C GLU A 330 -22.83 18.32 -17.21
N VAL A 331 -22.52 17.39 -18.12
CA VAL A 331 -21.20 16.78 -18.24
C VAL A 331 -20.20 17.78 -18.85
N LYS A 332 -20.64 18.63 -19.79
CA LYS A 332 -19.81 19.69 -20.38
C LYS A 332 -19.42 20.76 -19.36
N GLU A 333 -20.38 21.25 -18.57
CA GLU A 333 -20.11 22.23 -17.50
C GLU A 333 -19.10 21.68 -16.48
N LYS A 334 -19.23 20.38 -16.14
CA LYS A 334 -18.29 19.69 -15.26
C LYS A 334 -16.92 19.51 -15.89
N LEU A 335 -16.85 19.26 -17.20
CA LEU A 335 -15.60 19.13 -17.94
C LEU A 335 -14.81 20.45 -17.97
N GLU A 336 -15.48 21.60 -18.09
CA GLU A 336 -14.84 22.93 -17.97
C GLU A 336 -14.19 23.15 -16.60
N LYS A 337 -14.80 22.61 -15.54
CA LYS A 337 -14.24 22.65 -14.19
C LYS A 337 -13.02 21.72 -14.07
N VAL A 338 -12.96 20.62 -14.83
CA VAL A 338 -11.76 19.76 -14.89
C VAL A 338 -10.57 20.50 -15.50
N THR A 339 -10.76 21.38 -16.48
CA THR A 339 -9.66 22.23 -17.00
C THR A 339 -9.01 23.05 -15.89
N LEU A 340 -9.80 23.70 -15.03
CA LEU A 340 -9.31 24.49 -13.89
C LEU A 340 -8.50 23.64 -12.89
N VAL A 341 -8.92 22.39 -12.70
CA VAL A 341 -8.21 21.39 -11.87
C VAL A 341 -6.83 21.08 -12.45
N VAL A 342 -6.71 20.92 -13.77
CA VAL A 342 -5.41 20.68 -14.44
C VAL A 342 -4.50 21.90 -14.36
N GLU A 343 -5.06 23.12 -14.45
CA GLU A 343 -4.27 24.34 -14.28
C GLU A 343 -3.73 24.51 -12.86
N HIS A 344 -4.51 24.16 -11.84
CA HIS A 344 -4.06 24.14 -10.45
C HIS A 344 -2.92 23.15 -10.22
N LEU A 345 -2.98 21.97 -10.83
CA LEU A 345 -1.87 20.98 -10.80
C LEU A 345 -0.58 21.52 -11.39
N ARG A 346 -0.68 22.34 -12.43
CA ARG A 346 0.46 22.97 -13.11
C ARG A 346 1.07 24.10 -12.26
N GLY A 347 0.24 24.87 -11.56
CA GLY A 347 0.66 25.98 -10.69
C GLY A 347 1.25 25.55 -9.33
N ALA A 348 0.72 24.49 -8.71
CA ALA A 348 1.20 24.01 -7.41
C ALA A 348 2.65 23.52 -7.42
N LYS A 349 3.20 23.17 -8.59
CA LYS A 349 4.60 22.76 -8.76
C LYS A 349 5.58 23.91 -9.00
N SER A 350 5.12 25.12 -9.35
CA SER A 350 6.02 26.27 -9.55
C SER A 350 6.41 26.95 -8.24
N SER A 351 5.55 26.92 -7.21
CA SER A 351 5.86 27.47 -5.87
C SER A 351 6.86 26.61 -5.08
N ALA A 352 6.91 25.30 -5.35
CA ALA A 352 7.91 24.40 -4.77
C ALA A 352 9.29 24.49 -5.44
N ALA A 353 9.39 25.15 -6.60
CA ALA A 353 10.62 25.23 -7.40
C ALA A 353 11.44 26.52 -7.18
N SER A 354 10.96 27.48 -6.37
CA SER A 354 11.65 28.76 -6.16
C SER A 354 12.74 28.75 -5.07
N SER A 355 13.08 27.60 -4.48
CA SER A 355 14.12 27.48 -3.44
C SER A 355 15.28 26.53 -3.76
N ILE A 356 15.44 26.09 -5.02
CA ILE A 356 16.63 25.32 -5.43
C ILE A 356 17.17 25.89 -6.74
N SER A 357 18.41 26.35 -6.67
CA SER A 357 19.21 26.90 -7.77
C SER A 357 19.30 25.95 -8.97
N ARG A 358 19.29 26.58 -10.15
CA ARG A 358 19.44 26.02 -11.49
C ARG A 358 20.58 25.01 -11.58
N ASP A 359 20.24 23.78 -11.96
CA ASP A 359 20.85 23.03 -13.07
C ASP A 359 20.47 21.55 -12.99
N THR A 360 19.40 21.14 -13.65
CA THR A 360 19.37 19.92 -14.48
C THR A 360 18.04 19.78 -15.22
N GLN A 361 18.13 19.82 -16.53
CA GLN A 361 17.07 19.49 -17.48
C GLN A 361 17.01 17.97 -17.61
N THR A 362 15.97 17.30 -17.07
CA THR A 362 15.30 16.07 -17.60
C THR A 362 14.38 15.39 -16.57
N PHE A 363 13.06 15.49 -16.78
CA PHE A 363 12.02 14.45 -16.58
C PHE A 363 10.66 15.08 -16.98
N GLN A 364 10.27 14.95 -18.26
CA GLN A 364 9.11 15.65 -18.85
C GLN A 364 7.81 14.81 -18.91
N HIS A 365 7.81 13.57 -18.42
CA HIS A 365 6.70 12.64 -18.64
C HIS A 365 5.35 13.04 -18.02
N PRO A 366 5.25 13.52 -16.76
CA PRO A 366 3.96 13.92 -16.20
C PRO A 366 3.48 15.30 -16.69
N TYR A 367 4.35 16.06 -17.35
CA TYR A 367 4.01 17.39 -17.87
C TYR A 367 3.30 17.26 -19.23
N HIS A 368 3.76 16.34 -20.08
CA HIS A 368 3.12 16.07 -21.38
C HIS A 368 1.69 15.52 -21.25
N SER A 369 1.43 14.65 -20.27
CA SER A 369 0.08 14.13 -20.03
C SER A 369 -0.87 15.21 -19.50
N GLN A 370 -0.39 16.12 -18.65
CA GLN A 370 -1.20 17.23 -18.13
C GLN A 370 -1.55 18.25 -19.22
N VAL A 371 -0.59 18.58 -20.10
CA VAL A 371 -0.83 19.49 -21.23
C VAL A 371 -1.83 18.87 -22.20
N ALA A 372 -1.69 17.58 -22.53
CA ALA A 372 -2.61 16.88 -23.42
C ALA A 372 -4.05 16.80 -22.85
N VAL A 373 -4.21 16.55 -21.55
CA VAL A 373 -5.54 16.53 -20.91
C VAL A 373 -6.14 17.94 -20.81
N ALA A 374 -5.34 18.98 -20.56
CA ALA A 374 -5.81 20.36 -20.54
C ALA A 374 -6.27 20.84 -21.92
N GLU A 375 -5.47 20.61 -22.97
CA GLU A 375 -5.80 20.95 -24.36
C GLU A 375 -7.07 20.22 -24.82
N MET A 376 -7.22 18.95 -24.46
CA MET A 376 -8.41 18.15 -24.79
C MET A 376 -9.67 18.61 -24.03
N CYS A 377 -9.57 18.86 -22.72
CA CYS A 377 -10.71 19.37 -21.95
C CYS A 377 -11.16 20.74 -22.50
N ALA A 378 -10.22 21.57 -22.95
CA ALA A 378 -10.52 22.84 -23.62
C ALA A 378 -11.16 22.64 -25.01
N GLU A 379 -10.72 21.66 -25.81
CA GLU A 379 -11.32 21.35 -27.11
C GLU A 379 -12.76 20.79 -26.97
N LEU A 380 -12.99 19.92 -25.99
CA LEU A 380 -14.28 19.30 -25.71
C LEU A 380 -15.30 20.27 -25.09
N SER A 381 -14.85 21.26 -24.32
CA SER A 381 -15.72 22.36 -23.86
C SER A 381 -15.99 23.40 -24.95
N SER A 382 -15.03 23.62 -25.86
CA SER A 382 -15.11 24.65 -26.92
C SER A 382 -15.93 24.25 -28.15
N LEU A 383 -16.46 23.03 -28.23
CA LEU A 383 -17.32 22.52 -29.32
C LEU A 383 -18.69 23.23 -29.45
N HIS A 384 -18.80 24.49 -29.01
CA HIS A 384 -19.98 25.34 -29.15
C HIS A 384 -19.80 26.57 -30.05
N TYR A 385 -18.69 26.71 -30.77
CA TYR A 385 -18.44 27.90 -31.61
C TYR A 385 -18.35 27.71 -33.12
N TYR A 386 -18.63 26.51 -33.66
CA TYR A 386 -18.76 26.32 -35.10
C TYR A 386 -19.92 25.39 -35.45
N HIS A 387 -21.14 25.92 -35.38
CA HIS A 387 -22.23 25.67 -36.34
C HIS A 387 -23.34 26.69 -36.04
N GLY A 388 -23.18 27.88 -36.63
CA GLY A 388 -24.29 28.71 -37.08
C GLY A 388 -24.47 28.46 -38.58
#